data_AF-R7AH60-F1
#
_entry.id   AF-R7AH60-F1
#
_cell.length_a   1.000
_cell.length_b   1.000
_cell.length_c   1.000
_cell.angle_alpha   90.00
_cell.angle_beta   90.00
_cell.angle_gamma   90.00
#
_symmetry.space_group_name_H-M   'P 1'
#
loop_
_entity.id
_entity.type
_entity.pdbx_description
1 polymer ?
#
loop_
_entity_poly.entity_id
_entity_poly.type
_entity_poly.pdbx_seq_one_letter_code
_entity_poly.pdbx_strand_id
1 'polypeptide(L)'
;MSEANIPQEPSAAQNAKDHAAHSAGSGTSVSTPANDSNASVPTAATTGPKCDAAPGSWRPAWADPNARTNPRPRTFGQYLTNAWHHLGTVSQHKWLVFEACARCGIPWQGLVHDLSKFSPDEFLVGINYYQGNRSPNAAERHDKGFSRGWIHHKGRNKHHYEYWLDVIEGGDGTLYGCPIPTRYMVEMLCDRIAASKVYEKEHYTDASPLEYYKRELSSGNIEIHPDSAAFLLVLLEHLAEHGEVETLHYIRKNIIEPRFLYAPGVTFD
;
A
#
# COMPACT_ATOMS: atom_id res chain seq x y z
N MET A 1 -2.19 -57.20 -4.93
CA MET A 1 -3.59 -57.44 -4.53
C MET A 1 -3.69 -57.37 -3.02
N SER A 2 -4.08 -56.22 -2.49
CA SER A 2 -4.94 -56.06 -1.31
C SER A 2 -5.13 -54.55 -1.12
N GLU A 3 -6.30 -54.08 -1.52
CA GLU A 3 -6.76 -52.71 -1.31
C GLU A 3 -7.05 -52.52 0.18
N ALA A 4 -6.51 -51.44 0.74
CA ALA A 4 -6.77 -51.03 2.11
C ALA A 4 -8.06 -50.20 2.15
N ASN A 5 -8.95 -50.65 3.03
CA ASN A 5 -10.32 -50.23 3.22
C ASN A 5 -10.42 -48.86 3.93
N ILE A 6 -11.26 -47.97 3.41
CA ILE A 6 -11.58 -46.64 3.97
C ILE A 6 -12.69 -46.80 5.03
N PRO A 7 -12.56 -46.29 6.26
CA PRO A 7 -13.66 -46.26 7.22
C PRO A 7 -14.64 -45.12 6.92
N GLN A 8 -15.93 -45.43 6.82
CA GLN A 8 -17.03 -44.48 6.68
C GLN A 8 -17.48 -43.90 8.03
N GLU A 9 -17.89 -42.63 8.03
CA GLU A 9 -18.56 -41.94 9.14
C GLU A 9 -19.99 -42.46 9.38
N PRO A 10 -20.49 -42.47 10.64
CA PRO A 10 -21.90 -42.63 10.91
C PRO A 10 -22.66 -41.30 11.04
N SER A 11 -23.79 -41.29 10.32
CA SER A 11 -24.87 -40.31 10.21
C SER A 11 -25.49 -39.83 11.53
N ALA A 12 -25.91 -38.57 11.53
CA ALA A 12 -26.79 -37.94 12.50
C ALA A 12 -28.21 -38.52 12.46
N ALA A 13 -28.78 -38.79 13.65
CA ALA A 13 -30.18 -38.57 14.06
C ALA A 13 -30.51 -39.54 15.20
N GLN A 14 -30.72 -39.01 16.42
CA GLN A 14 -31.77 -39.47 17.36
C GLN A 14 -31.67 -38.75 18.71
N ASN A 15 -32.84 -38.26 19.14
CA ASN A 15 -33.32 -38.06 20.52
C ASN A 15 -33.62 -36.61 20.92
N ALA A 16 -34.78 -36.15 20.44
CA ALA A 16 -35.67 -35.29 21.20
C ALA A 16 -36.68 -36.19 21.95
N LYS A 17 -36.68 -36.13 23.29
CA LYS A 17 -37.88 -36.23 24.15
C LYS A 17 -37.49 -36.11 25.63
N ASP A 18 -38.48 -35.67 26.39
CA ASP A 18 -38.60 -35.65 27.85
C ASP A 18 -37.95 -34.47 28.59
N HIS A 19 -38.72 -33.41 28.80
CA HIS A 19 -39.45 -33.25 30.07
C HIS A 19 -40.46 -32.09 30.00
N ALA A 20 -41.72 -32.40 30.32
CA ALA A 20 -42.78 -31.43 30.58
C ALA A 20 -43.33 -31.63 32.00
N ALA A 21 -43.86 -30.53 32.54
CA ALA A 21 -44.77 -30.35 33.67
C ALA A 21 -44.16 -29.87 35.01
N HIS A 22 -44.41 -28.60 35.37
CA HIS A 22 -45.52 -28.27 36.27
C HIS A 22 -45.91 -26.76 36.27
N SER A 23 -47.22 -26.61 36.08
CA SER A 23 -48.23 -25.53 36.21
C SER A 23 -48.05 -24.21 36.99
N ALA A 24 -48.90 -23.27 36.54
CA ALA A 24 -49.60 -22.14 37.20
C ALA A 24 -49.01 -20.75 36.90
N GLY A 25 -49.72 -19.73 36.38
CA GLY A 25 -51.14 -19.52 36.14
C GLY A 25 -51.52 -18.09 36.59
N SER A 26 -51.65 -17.15 35.65
CA SER A 26 -52.25 -15.80 35.73
C SER A 26 -51.68 -14.98 34.57
N GLY A 27 -52.38 -14.51 33.54
CA GLY A 27 -53.76 -14.05 33.47
C GLY A 27 -53.77 -12.54 33.20
N THR A 28 -53.49 -12.08 31.97
CA THR A 28 -54.00 -10.81 31.43
C THR A 28 -53.86 -10.74 29.91
N SER A 29 -54.83 -10.05 29.33
CA SER A 29 -55.30 -10.06 27.95
C SER A 29 -54.40 -9.39 26.90
N VAL A 30 -54.61 -9.89 25.69
CA VAL A 30 -54.21 -9.41 24.37
C VAL A 30 -54.34 -7.90 24.16
N SER A 31 -53.29 -7.30 23.58
CA SER A 31 -53.41 -6.22 22.60
C SER A 31 -52.18 -6.26 21.68
N THR A 32 -52.38 -6.65 20.43
CA THR A 32 -51.44 -6.47 19.32
C THR A 32 -51.23 -4.98 19.05
N PRO A 33 -49.99 -4.51 18.81
CA PRO A 33 -49.76 -3.36 17.97
C PRO A 33 -49.18 -3.76 16.61
N ALA A 34 -49.45 -2.86 15.68
CA ALA A 34 -49.33 -3.02 14.25
C ALA A 34 -47.89 -3.20 13.75
N ASN A 35 -47.85 -3.82 12.59
CA ASN A 35 -46.72 -3.91 11.68
C ASN A 35 -46.44 -2.51 11.10
N ASP A 36 -45.57 -1.74 11.75
CA ASP A 36 -45.05 -0.48 11.18
C ASP A 36 -43.72 -0.77 10.48
N SER A 37 -43.82 -1.06 9.19
CA SER A 37 -42.73 -1.00 8.23
C SER A 37 -42.34 0.47 7.99
N ASN A 38 -41.58 1.06 8.92
CA ASN A 38 -40.79 2.27 8.64
C ASN A 38 -39.70 2.51 9.71
N ALA A 39 -38.78 1.56 9.86
CA ALA A 39 -37.54 1.79 10.61
C ALA A 39 -36.47 2.31 9.64
N SER A 40 -36.34 3.62 9.56
CA SER A 40 -35.27 4.32 8.88
C SER A 40 -33.93 3.82 9.42
N VAL A 41 -33.13 3.18 8.56
CA VAL A 41 -31.73 2.86 8.84
C VAL A 41 -31.01 4.18 9.15
N PRO A 42 -30.26 4.30 10.26
CA PRO A 42 -29.49 5.50 10.52
C PRO A 42 -28.39 5.60 9.46
N THR A 43 -28.55 6.55 8.54
CA THR A 43 -27.48 6.98 7.64
C THR A 43 -26.32 7.46 8.49
N ALA A 44 -25.24 6.68 8.52
CA ALA A 44 -23.96 7.13 9.06
C ALA A 44 -23.60 8.43 8.33
N ALA A 45 -23.55 9.53 9.07
CA ALA A 45 -23.13 10.80 8.53
C ALA A 45 -21.67 10.66 8.06
N THR A 46 -21.46 10.70 6.74
CA THR A 46 -20.15 10.74 6.11
C THR A 46 -19.47 12.06 6.50
N THR A 47 -18.82 12.09 7.65
CA THR A 47 -17.88 13.16 8.01
C THR A 47 -16.52 12.83 7.43
N GLY A 48 -16.47 12.69 6.09
CA GLY A 48 -15.23 12.93 5.37
C GLY A 48 -14.95 14.45 5.40
N PRO A 49 -13.68 14.89 5.36
CA PRO A 49 -13.39 16.30 5.20
C PRO A 49 -14.05 16.80 3.92
N LYS A 50 -15.09 17.65 4.07
CA LYS A 50 -15.63 18.39 2.93
C LYS A 50 -14.51 19.29 2.43
N CYS A 51 -14.20 19.17 1.15
CA CYS A 51 -13.35 20.14 0.49
C CYS A 51 -14.15 21.45 0.42
N ASP A 52 -13.98 22.32 1.42
CA ASP A 52 -14.61 23.66 1.49
C ASP A 52 -14.01 24.64 0.44
N ALA A 53 -13.22 24.11 -0.49
CA ALA A 53 -12.74 24.82 -1.65
C ALA A 53 -13.93 25.15 -2.57
N ALA A 54 -14.37 26.41 -2.59
CA ALA A 54 -15.30 26.90 -3.59
C ALA A 54 -14.84 26.43 -5.00
N PRO A 55 -15.73 25.99 -5.90
CA PRO A 55 -15.33 25.57 -7.24
C PRO A 55 -14.53 26.69 -7.92
N GLY A 56 -13.22 26.49 -8.05
CA GLY A 56 -12.26 27.49 -8.54
C GLY A 56 -11.20 28.00 -7.54
N SER A 57 -11.19 27.57 -6.27
CA SER A 57 -10.17 28.01 -5.29
C SER A 57 -8.88 27.19 -5.30
N TRP A 58 -8.88 26.00 -5.91
CA TRP A 58 -7.64 25.30 -6.23
C TRP A 58 -7.03 25.92 -7.49
N ARG A 59 -5.96 26.71 -7.31
CA ARG A 59 -5.06 27.11 -8.38
C ARG A 59 -3.73 26.41 -8.17
N PRO A 60 -3.26 25.60 -9.12
CA PRO A 60 -1.92 25.02 -9.00
C PRO A 60 -0.89 26.16 -8.99
N ALA A 61 0.26 25.96 -8.33
CA ALA A 61 1.27 27.01 -8.20
C ALA A 61 1.72 27.60 -9.56
N TRP A 62 1.70 26.80 -10.64
CA TRP A 62 1.98 27.31 -12.00
C TRP A 62 0.91 28.25 -12.58
N ALA A 63 -0.31 28.25 -12.03
CA ALA A 63 -1.41 29.15 -12.42
C ALA A 63 -1.41 30.47 -11.62
N ASP A 64 -0.49 30.62 -10.66
CA ASP A 64 -0.18 31.89 -10.03
C ASP A 64 1.10 32.47 -10.67
N PRO A 65 1.00 33.57 -11.45
CA PRO A 65 2.16 34.20 -12.07
C PRO A 65 3.17 34.76 -11.06
N ASN A 66 2.83 34.83 -9.77
CA ASN A 66 3.71 35.26 -8.68
C ASN A 66 4.25 34.10 -7.83
N ALA A 67 3.86 32.85 -8.11
CA ALA A 67 4.43 31.71 -7.41
C ALA A 67 5.92 31.62 -7.71
N ARG A 68 6.74 31.54 -6.66
CA ARG A 68 8.17 31.27 -6.79
C ARG A 68 8.36 29.83 -7.24
N THR A 69 8.24 29.57 -8.54
CA THR A 69 8.58 28.27 -9.09
C THR A 69 10.08 28.07 -8.94
N ASN A 70 10.49 27.05 -8.19
CA ASN A 70 11.85 26.59 -8.10
C ASN A 70 12.08 25.60 -9.26
N PRO A 71 12.65 26.10 -10.36
CA PRO A 71 14.07 25.82 -10.48
C PRO A 71 14.85 27.10 -10.73
N ARG A 72 15.86 27.35 -9.89
CA ARG A 72 16.91 28.33 -10.23
C ARG A 72 17.43 28.02 -11.63
N PRO A 73 17.70 29.02 -12.49
CA PRO A 73 18.28 28.77 -13.80
C PRO A 73 19.58 28.00 -13.63
N ARG A 74 19.67 26.84 -14.30
CA ARG A 74 20.85 25.97 -14.24
C ARG A 74 21.66 26.12 -15.51
N THR A 75 22.97 26.09 -15.35
CA THR A 75 23.89 26.00 -16.49
C THR A 75 23.82 24.61 -17.12
N PHE A 76 24.18 24.50 -18.40
CA PHE A 76 24.28 23.21 -19.08
C PHE A 76 25.18 22.21 -18.32
N GLY A 77 26.29 22.69 -17.74
CA GLY A 77 27.17 21.86 -16.92
C GLY A 77 26.47 21.29 -15.68
N GLN A 78 25.66 22.09 -14.98
CA GLN A 78 24.91 21.62 -13.82
C GLN A 78 23.87 20.54 -14.18
N TYR A 79 23.24 20.65 -15.36
CA TYR A 79 22.34 19.60 -15.85
C TYR A 79 23.05 18.27 -16.05
N LEU A 80 24.25 18.28 -16.67
CA LEU A 80 25.04 17.06 -16.87
C LEU A 80 25.47 16.43 -15.53
N THR A 81 25.94 17.24 -14.60
CA THR A 81 26.29 16.79 -13.24
C THR A 81 25.10 16.16 -12.54
N ASN A 82 23.93 16.81 -12.58
CA ASN A 82 22.70 16.27 -11.99
C ASN A 82 22.24 14.98 -12.69
N ALA A 83 22.39 14.88 -14.01
CA ALA A 83 22.07 13.66 -14.74
C ALA A 83 22.95 12.48 -14.33
N TRP A 84 24.25 12.70 -14.19
CA TRP A 84 25.18 11.68 -13.71
C TRP A 84 24.84 11.23 -12.29
N HIS A 85 24.63 12.17 -11.37
CA HIS A 85 24.30 11.81 -9.98
C HIS A 85 22.92 11.18 -9.85
N HIS A 86 21.91 11.68 -10.57
CA HIS A 86 20.58 11.09 -10.56
C HIS A 86 20.59 9.67 -11.11
N LEU A 87 21.29 9.44 -12.23
CA LEU A 87 21.49 8.11 -12.80
C LEU A 87 22.15 7.16 -11.79
N GLY A 88 23.20 7.63 -11.10
CA GLY A 88 23.85 6.87 -10.04
C GLY A 88 22.89 6.50 -8.90
N THR A 89 22.12 7.47 -8.40
CA THR A 89 21.13 7.25 -7.33
C THR A 89 20.07 6.23 -7.73
N VAL A 90 19.44 6.37 -8.91
CA VAL A 90 18.38 5.43 -9.34
C VAL A 90 18.95 4.04 -9.66
N SER A 91 20.16 3.96 -10.19
CA SER A 91 20.82 2.68 -10.48
C SER A 91 21.21 1.94 -9.19
N GLN A 92 21.74 2.67 -8.19
CA GLN A 92 22.07 2.10 -6.89
C GLN A 92 20.82 1.58 -6.17
N HIS A 93 19.75 2.38 -6.13
CA HIS A 93 18.45 1.98 -5.58
C HIS A 93 17.95 0.69 -6.22
N LYS A 94 17.86 0.69 -7.55
CA LYS A 94 17.39 -0.45 -8.32
C LYS A 94 18.23 -1.71 -8.07
N TRP A 95 19.55 -1.58 -7.96
CA TRP A 95 20.43 -2.71 -7.67
C TRP A 95 20.17 -3.31 -6.28
N LEU A 96 19.99 -2.47 -5.27
CA LEU A 96 19.67 -2.92 -3.91
C LEU A 96 18.29 -3.60 -3.84
N VAL A 97 17.30 -3.09 -4.57
CA VAL A 97 15.99 -3.77 -4.70
C VAL A 97 16.14 -5.12 -5.36
N PHE A 98 16.91 -5.20 -6.46
CA PHE A 98 17.20 -6.48 -7.11
C PHE A 98 17.83 -7.49 -6.15
N GLU A 99 18.84 -7.09 -5.38
CA GLU A 99 19.49 -7.95 -4.40
C GLU A 99 18.52 -8.45 -3.33
N ALA A 100 17.73 -7.56 -2.73
CA ALA A 100 16.74 -7.92 -1.71
C ALA A 100 15.66 -8.86 -2.29
N CYS A 101 15.10 -8.54 -3.46
CA CYS A 101 14.14 -9.38 -4.17
C CYS A 101 14.71 -10.75 -4.52
N ALA A 102 15.98 -10.84 -4.93
CA ALA A 102 16.64 -12.10 -5.23
C ALA A 102 16.77 -12.98 -3.97
N ARG A 103 17.08 -12.37 -2.82
CA ARG A 103 17.12 -13.08 -1.52
C ARG A 103 15.74 -13.59 -1.11
N CYS A 104 14.68 -12.79 -1.32
CA CYS A 104 13.29 -13.22 -1.14
C CYS A 104 12.81 -14.29 -2.13
N GLY A 105 13.51 -14.53 -3.24
CA GLY A 105 13.11 -15.52 -4.24
C GLY A 105 12.29 -14.98 -5.42
N ILE A 106 12.26 -13.66 -5.62
CA ILE A 106 11.60 -12.98 -6.76
C ILE A 106 12.59 -12.15 -7.62
N PRO A 107 13.73 -12.74 -8.09
CA PRO A 107 14.80 -11.98 -8.74
C PRO A 107 14.37 -11.28 -10.02
N TRP A 108 13.48 -11.90 -10.81
CA TRP A 108 12.96 -11.27 -12.04
C TRP A 108 12.20 -9.97 -11.74
N GLN A 109 11.41 -9.97 -10.68
CA GLN A 109 10.63 -8.79 -10.27
C GLN A 109 11.55 -7.65 -9.83
N GLY A 110 12.57 -7.94 -9.02
CA GLY A 110 13.61 -6.95 -8.69
C GLY A 110 14.42 -6.47 -9.90
N LEU A 111 14.61 -7.32 -10.92
CA LEU A 111 15.29 -6.94 -12.14
C LEU A 111 14.46 -5.99 -13.01
N VAL A 112 13.13 -6.06 -12.98
CA VAL A 112 12.26 -5.15 -13.74
C VAL A 112 11.71 -4.00 -12.90
N HIS A 113 12.01 -3.98 -11.59
CA HIS A 113 11.67 -2.90 -10.69
C HIS A 113 12.10 -1.54 -11.24
N ASP A 114 11.17 -0.59 -11.25
CA ASP A 114 11.42 0.82 -11.54
C ASP A 114 12.07 1.14 -12.89
N LEU A 115 11.91 0.28 -13.89
CA LEU A 115 12.40 0.59 -15.24
C LEU A 115 11.80 1.88 -15.82
N SER A 116 10.63 2.31 -15.32
CA SER A 116 10.01 3.57 -15.72
C SER A 116 10.85 4.81 -15.32
N LYS A 117 11.73 4.72 -14.31
CA LYS A 117 12.63 5.81 -13.87
C LYS A 117 13.57 6.29 -14.97
N PHE A 118 13.86 5.42 -15.93
CA PHE A 118 14.74 5.69 -17.06
C PHE A 118 14.00 6.27 -18.26
N SER A 119 12.67 6.38 -18.20
CA SER A 119 11.88 7.07 -19.22
C SER A 119 12.14 8.58 -19.19
N PRO A 120 12.00 9.29 -20.33
CA PRO A 120 12.12 10.75 -20.36
C PRO A 120 11.15 11.46 -19.39
N ASP A 121 9.97 10.88 -19.15
CA ASP A 121 8.93 11.45 -18.29
C ASP A 121 9.34 11.56 -16.82
N GLU A 122 10.15 10.61 -16.36
CA GLU A 122 10.66 10.56 -14.99
C GLU A 122 12.10 11.08 -14.89
N PHE A 123 12.99 10.65 -15.79
CA PHE A 123 14.42 10.95 -15.68
C PHE A 123 14.70 12.44 -15.82
N LEU A 124 14.04 13.14 -16.75
CA LEU A 124 14.22 14.59 -16.93
C LEU A 124 13.72 15.39 -15.72
N VAL A 125 12.61 14.96 -15.12
CA VAL A 125 12.11 15.53 -13.85
C VAL A 125 13.13 15.26 -12.73
N GLY A 126 13.66 14.05 -12.67
CA GLY A 126 14.70 13.65 -11.74
C GLY A 126 15.93 14.54 -11.80
N ILE A 127 16.44 14.82 -13.01
CA ILE A 127 17.52 15.78 -13.23
C ILE A 127 17.12 17.17 -12.75
N ASN A 128 15.92 17.63 -13.13
CA ASN A 128 15.45 18.99 -12.83
C ASN A 128 15.23 19.22 -11.32
N TYR A 129 14.97 18.19 -10.52
CA TYR A 129 14.73 18.33 -9.08
C TYR A 129 15.76 17.59 -8.20
N TYR A 130 16.89 17.17 -8.79
CA TYR A 130 17.95 16.48 -8.07
C TYR A 130 18.54 17.33 -6.94
N GLN A 131 18.61 16.75 -5.73
CA GLN A 131 19.16 17.36 -4.52
C GLN A 131 20.15 16.43 -3.78
N GLY A 132 20.16 15.13 -4.10
CA GLY A 132 21.06 14.14 -3.50
C GLY A 132 20.68 13.62 -2.12
N ASN A 133 19.69 14.20 -1.44
CA ASN A 133 19.27 13.83 -0.08
C ASN A 133 17.78 13.47 0.07
N ARG A 134 16.98 13.64 -0.99
CA ARG A 134 15.57 13.24 -1.03
C ARG A 134 15.11 13.02 -2.46
N SER A 135 13.97 12.36 -2.62
CA SER A 135 13.36 12.11 -3.93
C SER A 135 13.12 13.41 -4.71
N PRO A 136 13.54 13.50 -6.00
CA PRO A 136 13.23 14.64 -6.86
C PRO A 136 11.72 14.92 -6.96
N ASN A 137 10.89 13.87 -6.89
CA ASN A 137 9.43 13.99 -6.92
C ASN A 137 8.87 14.75 -5.71
N ALA A 138 9.54 14.72 -4.55
CA ALA A 138 9.12 15.50 -3.39
C ALA A 138 9.34 17.00 -3.61
N ALA A 139 10.46 17.38 -4.24
CA ALA A 139 10.70 18.77 -4.61
C ALA A 139 9.79 19.25 -5.74
N GLU A 140 9.49 18.41 -6.73
CA GLU A 140 8.51 18.77 -7.75
C GLU A 140 7.12 19.00 -7.15
N ARG A 141 6.68 18.16 -6.20
CA ARG A 141 5.40 18.38 -5.48
C ARG A 141 5.40 19.70 -4.71
N HIS A 142 6.47 20.01 -4.00
CA HIS A 142 6.59 21.27 -3.28
C HIS A 142 6.55 22.47 -4.23
N ASP A 143 7.12 22.34 -5.43
CA ASP A 143 7.17 23.41 -6.42
C ASP A 143 5.84 23.63 -7.15
N LYS A 144 5.23 22.53 -7.66
CA LYS A 144 4.06 22.60 -8.55
C LYS A 144 2.73 22.28 -7.89
N GLY A 145 2.76 21.75 -6.67
CA GLY A 145 1.60 21.13 -6.00
C GLY A 145 1.33 19.68 -6.43
N PHE A 146 2.10 19.14 -7.39
CA PHE A 146 2.02 17.75 -7.84
C PHE A 146 3.38 17.32 -8.42
N SER A 147 3.59 16.02 -8.61
CA SER A 147 4.76 15.52 -9.34
C SER A 147 4.35 14.71 -10.55
N ARG A 148 4.71 15.19 -11.74
CA ARG A 148 4.50 14.47 -13.00
C ARG A 148 5.31 13.18 -13.02
N GLY A 149 6.56 13.25 -12.52
CA GLY A 149 7.41 12.07 -12.37
C GLY A 149 6.76 11.01 -11.47
N TRP A 150 6.21 11.40 -10.32
CA TRP A 150 5.50 10.47 -9.43
C TRP A 150 4.24 9.87 -10.07
N ILE A 151 3.42 10.68 -10.74
CA ILE A 151 2.19 10.20 -11.38
C ILE A 151 2.50 9.11 -12.42
N HIS A 152 3.52 9.34 -13.26
CA HIS A 152 3.95 8.35 -14.26
C HIS A 152 4.51 7.08 -13.60
N HIS A 153 5.32 7.26 -12.56
CA HIS A 153 6.01 6.20 -11.82
C HIS A 153 5.04 5.28 -11.06
N LYS A 154 4.19 5.84 -10.20
CA LYS A 154 3.22 5.05 -9.41
C LYS A 154 2.22 4.32 -10.33
N GLY A 155 1.91 4.90 -11.49
CA GLY A 155 1.01 4.31 -12.49
C GLY A 155 1.62 3.19 -13.34
N ARG A 156 2.92 2.90 -13.22
CA ARG A 156 3.62 1.83 -13.96
C ARG A 156 4.24 0.76 -13.07
N ASN A 157 4.43 1.07 -11.79
CA ASN A 157 5.11 0.20 -10.85
C ASN A 157 4.13 -0.30 -9.79
N LYS A 158 3.80 -1.59 -9.88
CA LYS A 158 2.74 -2.25 -9.10
C LYS A 158 3.06 -2.43 -7.61
N HIS A 159 4.29 -2.18 -7.17
CA HIS A 159 4.62 -2.18 -5.75
C HIS A 159 4.22 -0.86 -5.05
N HIS A 160 3.77 0.17 -5.78
CA HIS A 160 3.17 1.37 -5.15
C HIS A 160 1.69 1.13 -4.88
N TYR A 161 1.24 1.41 -3.67
CA TYR A 161 -0.16 1.21 -3.30
C TYR A 161 -1.09 2.09 -4.13
N GLU A 162 -0.64 3.27 -4.59
CA GLU A 162 -1.45 4.13 -5.45
C GLU A 162 -1.67 3.61 -6.87
N TYR A 163 -1.00 2.51 -7.26
CA TYR A 163 -1.33 1.75 -8.47
C TYR A 163 -2.68 1.02 -8.31
N TRP A 164 -3.01 0.63 -7.08
CA TRP A 164 -4.15 -0.20 -6.73
C TRP A 164 -5.30 0.62 -6.15
N LEU A 165 -5.50 1.82 -6.66
CA LEU A 165 -6.67 2.64 -6.34
C LEU A 165 -7.73 2.45 -7.41
N ASP A 166 -8.97 2.28 -6.98
CA ASP A 166 -10.14 2.26 -7.85
C ASP A 166 -11.22 3.22 -7.34
N VAL A 167 -12.21 3.51 -8.17
CA VAL A 167 -13.33 4.40 -7.85
C VAL A 167 -14.49 3.56 -7.31
N ILE A 168 -15.10 4.01 -6.22
CA ILE A 168 -16.31 3.38 -5.69
C ILE A 168 -17.42 3.46 -6.75
N GLU A 169 -17.90 2.30 -7.21
CA GLU A 169 -18.99 2.23 -8.19
C GLU A 169 -20.27 2.88 -7.62
N GLY A 170 -20.87 3.78 -8.40
CA GLY A 170 -22.05 4.54 -7.97
C GLY A 170 -21.77 5.57 -6.85
N GLY A 171 -20.51 5.75 -6.46
CA GLY A 171 -20.07 6.76 -5.48
C GLY A 171 -19.93 8.17 -6.08
N ASP A 172 -19.40 9.09 -5.28
CA ASP A 172 -19.13 10.49 -5.64
C ASP A 172 -17.76 10.70 -6.30
N GLY A 173 -17.11 9.62 -6.76
CA GLY A 173 -15.74 9.62 -7.25
C GLY A 173 -14.69 9.35 -6.17
N THR A 174 -15.10 9.03 -4.94
CA THR A 174 -14.18 8.57 -3.88
C THR A 174 -13.36 7.37 -4.35
N LEU A 175 -12.05 7.44 -4.13
CA LEU A 175 -11.11 6.36 -4.38
C LEU A 175 -11.05 5.42 -3.17
N TYR A 176 -10.80 4.14 -3.42
CA TYR A 176 -10.50 3.16 -2.38
C TYR A 176 -9.28 2.32 -2.76
N GLY A 177 -8.55 1.86 -1.75
CA GLY A 177 -7.43 0.94 -1.94
C GLY A 177 -7.90 -0.50 -2.16
N CYS A 178 -7.48 -1.11 -3.27
CA CYS A 178 -7.69 -2.52 -3.57
C CYS A 178 -6.62 -3.40 -2.90
N PRO A 179 -6.94 -4.68 -2.59
CA PRO A 179 -5.95 -5.65 -2.14
C PRO A 179 -4.79 -5.76 -3.15
N ILE A 180 -3.56 -5.82 -2.63
CA ILE A 180 -2.35 -5.84 -3.45
C ILE A 180 -1.80 -7.28 -3.50
N PRO A 181 -1.47 -7.84 -4.67
CA PRO A 181 -0.94 -9.21 -4.73
C PRO A 181 0.33 -9.38 -3.87
N THR A 182 0.46 -10.53 -3.20
CA THR A 182 1.50 -10.77 -2.19
C THR A 182 2.90 -10.44 -2.68
N ARG A 183 3.24 -10.82 -3.93
CA ARG A 183 4.59 -10.55 -4.47
C ARG A 183 4.91 -9.06 -4.58
N TYR A 184 3.92 -8.21 -4.82
CA TYR A 184 4.12 -6.75 -4.92
C TYR A 184 4.22 -6.10 -3.54
N MET A 185 3.59 -6.69 -2.52
CA MET A 185 3.83 -6.31 -1.12
C MET A 185 5.26 -6.60 -0.68
N VAL A 186 5.80 -7.77 -1.09
CA VAL A 186 7.21 -8.11 -0.83
C VAL A 186 8.16 -7.18 -1.59
N GLU A 187 7.88 -6.87 -2.86
CA GLU A 187 8.68 -5.86 -3.59
C GLU A 187 8.60 -4.47 -2.94
N MET A 188 7.43 -4.07 -2.42
CA MET A 188 7.28 -2.80 -1.72
C MET A 188 8.14 -2.73 -0.44
N LEU A 189 8.26 -3.84 0.30
CA LEU A 189 9.22 -3.92 1.42
C LEU A 189 10.66 -3.74 0.92
N CYS A 190 11.06 -4.49 -0.12
CA CYS A 190 12.42 -4.42 -0.68
C CYS A 190 12.76 -3.00 -1.20
N ASP A 191 11.79 -2.33 -1.84
CA ASP A 191 11.90 -0.94 -2.27
C ASP A 191 12.17 -0.01 -1.09
N ARG A 192 11.42 -0.13 0.00
CA ARG A 192 11.59 0.71 1.20
C ARG A 192 12.93 0.47 1.89
N ILE A 193 13.41 -0.77 1.96
CA ILE A 193 14.76 -1.11 2.45
C ILE A 193 15.80 -0.39 1.60
N ALA A 194 15.75 -0.56 0.27
CA ALA A 194 16.73 0.03 -0.65
C ALA A 194 16.70 1.57 -0.62
N ALA A 195 15.52 2.17 -0.63
CA ALA A 195 15.36 3.63 -0.56
C ALA A 195 15.96 4.17 0.74
N SER A 196 15.69 3.52 1.87
CA SER A 196 16.23 3.92 3.18
C SER A 196 17.76 3.84 3.17
N LYS A 197 18.35 2.76 2.65
CA LYS A 197 19.82 2.64 2.49
C LYS A 197 20.41 3.76 1.63
N VAL A 198 19.78 4.06 0.49
CA VAL A 198 20.28 5.07 -0.46
C VAL A 198 20.26 6.48 0.13
N TYR A 199 19.18 6.85 0.83
CA TYR A 199 19.02 8.20 1.34
C TYR A 199 19.64 8.43 2.72
N GLU A 200 19.58 7.43 3.61
CA GLU A 200 20.09 7.57 4.99
C GLU A 200 21.57 7.16 5.14
N LYS A 201 22.09 6.33 4.22
CA LYS A 201 23.51 5.92 4.15
C LYS A 201 24.01 5.37 5.49
N GLU A 202 24.99 6.02 6.11
CA GLU A 202 25.58 5.63 7.40
C GLU A 202 24.58 5.70 8.57
N HIS A 203 23.47 6.42 8.40
CA HIS A 203 22.40 6.51 9.40
C HIS A 203 21.33 5.42 9.24
N TYR A 204 21.40 4.60 8.18
CA TYR A 204 20.44 3.52 7.97
C TYR A 204 20.49 2.52 9.12
N THR A 205 19.32 2.10 9.57
CA THR A 205 19.11 0.95 10.44
C THR A 205 17.98 0.10 9.86
N ASP A 206 17.88 -1.16 10.28
CA ASP A 206 16.77 -2.02 9.83
C ASP A 206 15.39 -1.51 10.32
N ALA A 207 15.35 -0.58 11.28
CA ALA A 207 14.13 0.13 11.66
C ALA A 207 13.76 1.31 10.72
N SER A 208 14.69 1.82 9.91
CA SER A 208 14.46 3.00 9.06
C SER A 208 13.24 2.88 8.13
N PRO A 209 12.99 1.73 7.45
CA PRO A 209 11.80 1.54 6.63
C PRO A 209 10.48 1.61 7.42
N LEU A 210 10.46 1.05 8.64
CA LEU A 210 9.30 1.09 9.53
C LEU A 210 9.01 2.52 9.99
N GLU A 211 10.05 3.25 10.41
CA GLU A 211 9.91 4.63 10.84
C GLU A 211 9.46 5.55 9.70
N TYR A 212 9.92 5.29 8.46
CA TYR A 212 9.39 5.96 7.28
C TYR A 212 7.89 5.68 7.09
N TYR A 213 7.47 4.42 7.17
CA TYR A 213 6.06 4.03 7.03
C TYR A 213 5.16 4.65 8.11
N LYS A 214 5.59 4.66 9.38
CA LYS A 214 4.87 5.32 10.48
C LYS A 214 4.69 6.83 10.24
N ARG A 215 5.69 7.51 9.66
CA ARG A 215 5.57 8.93 9.27
C ARG A 215 4.57 9.15 8.14
N GLU A 216 4.49 8.22 7.18
CA GLU A 216 3.46 8.30 6.14
C GLU A 216 2.06 8.17 6.75
N LEU A 217 1.86 7.21 7.65
CA LEU A 217 0.58 6.98 8.33
C LEU A 217 0.17 8.17 9.22
N SER A 218 1.13 8.85 9.87
CA SER A 218 0.83 10.02 10.70
C SER A 218 0.50 11.28 9.90
N SER A 219 0.79 11.30 8.60
CA SER A 219 0.55 12.45 7.71
C SER A 219 -0.88 12.51 7.16
N GLY A 220 -1.73 11.51 7.43
CA GLY A 220 -3.13 11.46 7.01
C GLY A 220 -3.57 10.07 6.52
N ASN A 221 -4.76 9.98 5.94
CA ASN A 221 -5.27 8.72 5.40
C ASN A 221 -4.50 8.32 4.14
N ILE A 222 -3.72 7.25 4.24
CA ILE A 222 -3.18 6.54 3.08
C ILE A 222 -4.31 5.65 2.55
N GLU A 223 -4.68 5.81 1.27
CA GLU A 223 -5.69 4.98 0.61
C GLU A 223 -5.14 3.60 0.22
N ILE A 224 -4.51 2.90 1.16
CA ILE A 224 -4.07 1.52 1.02
C ILE A 224 -5.13 0.59 1.62
N HIS A 225 -5.38 -0.56 0.99
CA HIS A 225 -6.29 -1.55 1.55
C HIS A 225 -5.86 -1.97 2.97
N PRO A 226 -6.77 -2.05 3.96
CA PRO A 226 -6.42 -2.31 5.36
C PRO A 226 -5.57 -3.57 5.58
N ASP A 227 -5.92 -4.68 4.91
CA ASP A 227 -5.14 -5.92 5.04
C ASP A 227 -3.75 -5.80 4.41
N SER A 228 -3.61 -5.05 3.31
CA SER A 228 -2.30 -4.77 2.70
C SER A 228 -1.44 -3.93 3.65
N ALA A 229 -2.03 -2.92 4.29
CA ALA A 229 -1.36 -2.08 5.27
C ALA A 229 -0.87 -2.89 6.47
N ALA A 230 -1.74 -3.74 7.04
CA ALA A 230 -1.40 -4.62 8.15
C ALA A 230 -0.29 -5.61 7.76
N PHE A 231 -0.37 -6.21 6.57
CA PHE A 231 0.65 -7.12 6.09
C PHE A 231 2.01 -6.44 5.90
N LEU A 232 2.04 -5.23 5.31
CA LEU A 232 3.27 -4.45 5.19
C LEU A 232 3.86 -4.10 6.56
N LEU A 233 3.01 -3.70 7.52
CA LEU A 233 3.43 -3.35 8.87
C LEU A 233 4.15 -4.53 9.54
N VAL A 234 3.56 -5.74 9.49
CA VAL A 234 4.15 -6.96 10.05
C VAL A 234 5.53 -7.24 9.44
N LEU A 235 5.70 -7.08 8.13
CA LEU A 235 7.00 -7.29 7.48
C LEU A 235 8.04 -6.25 7.89
N LEU A 236 7.62 -4.99 8.08
CA LEU A 236 8.50 -3.90 8.51
C LEU A 236 8.88 -4.02 9.99
N GLU A 237 7.98 -4.50 10.84
CA GLU A 237 8.26 -4.80 12.25
C GLU A 237 9.23 -5.98 12.37
N HIS A 238 9.02 -7.05 11.61
CA HIS A 238 9.94 -8.18 11.54
C HIS A 238 11.34 -7.75 11.08
N LEU A 239 11.43 -6.86 10.09
CA LEU A 239 12.69 -6.25 9.67
C LEU A 239 13.37 -5.49 10.82
N ALA A 240 12.63 -4.64 11.52
CA ALA A 240 13.16 -3.83 12.61
C ALA A 240 13.66 -4.69 13.80
N GLU A 241 12.99 -5.81 14.06
CA GLU A 241 13.27 -6.69 15.21
C GLU A 241 14.37 -7.71 14.94
N HIS A 242 14.40 -8.28 13.73
CA HIS A 242 15.26 -9.43 13.41
C HIS A 242 16.34 -9.12 12.36
N GLY A 243 16.24 -7.97 11.71
CA GLY A 243 17.17 -7.50 10.70
C GLY A 243 16.97 -8.09 9.32
N GLU A 244 17.68 -7.52 8.34
CA GLU A 244 17.42 -7.79 6.93
C GLU A 244 17.67 -9.25 6.51
N VAL A 245 18.79 -9.85 6.94
CA VAL A 245 19.17 -11.20 6.50
C VAL A 245 18.13 -12.24 6.90
N GLU A 246 17.68 -12.16 8.15
CA GLU A 246 16.68 -13.06 8.70
C GLU A 246 15.32 -12.79 8.05
N THR A 247 14.91 -11.52 7.93
CA THR A 247 13.61 -11.15 7.35
C THR A 247 13.47 -11.58 5.89
N LEU A 248 14.49 -11.33 5.05
CA LEU A 248 14.43 -11.74 3.64
C LEU A 248 14.42 -13.27 3.50
N HIS A 249 15.09 -14.00 4.41
CA HIS A 249 15.03 -15.47 4.47
C HIS A 249 13.64 -15.97 4.90
N TYR A 250 13.07 -15.39 5.95
CA TYR A 250 11.72 -15.69 6.42
C TYR A 250 10.69 -15.51 5.31
N ILE A 251 10.74 -14.37 4.61
CA ILE A 251 9.85 -14.07 3.48
C ILE A 251 9.99 -15.13 2.38
N ARG A 252 11.23 -15.50 2.03
CA ARG A 252 11.45 -16.53 1.02
C ARG A 252 10.76 -17.83 1.40
N LYS A 253 10.99 -18.32 2.62
CA LYS A 253 10.56 -19.64 3.07
C LYS A 253 9.09 -19.74 3.41
N ASN A 254 8.51 -18.68 3.99
CA ASN A 254 7.16 -18.72 4.54
C ASN A 254 6.15 -17.95 3.70
N ILE A 255 6.58 -17.11 2.75
CA ILE A 255 5.68 -16.29 1.94
C ILE A 255 5.83 -16.60 0.45
N ILE A 256 7.04 -16.51 -0.10
CA ILE A 256 7.26 -16.64 -1.54
C ILE A 256 7.20 -18.10 -2.02
N GLU A 257 7.96 -19.02 -1.41
CA GLU A 257 7.96 -20.44 -1.76
C GLU A 257 6.57 -21.12 -1.64
N PRO A 258 5.81 -20.92 -0.54
CA PRO A 258 4.46 -21.49 -0.41
C PRO A 258 3.37 -20.69 -1.12
N ARG A 259 3.71 -19.56 -1.75
CA ARG A 259 2.76 -18.64 -2.40
C ARG A 259 1.65 -18.15 -1.46
N PHE A 260 2.05 -17.72 -0.26
CA PHE A 260 1.14 -17.30 0.81
C PHE A 260 0.23 -16.13 0.39
N LEU A 261 -1.03 -16.16 0.82
CA LEU A 261 -2.02 -15.11 0.64
C LEU A 261 -2.40 -14.56 2.01
N TYR A 262 -2.21 -13.26 2.23
CA TYR A 262 -2.37 -12.65 3.55
C TYR A 262 -3.82 -12.28 3.88
N ALA A 263 -4.72 -12.31 2.91
CA ALA A 263 -6.15 -12.00 3.10
C ALA A 263 -7.04 -12.67 2.04
N PRO A 264 -8.35 -12.85 2.32
CA PRO A 264 -9.31 -13.31 1.32
C PRO A 264 -9.34 -12.38 0.09
N GLY A 265 -9.40 -12.96 -1.11
CA GLY A 265 -9.48 -12.19 -2.37
C GLY A 265 -8.14 -11.65 -2.89
N VAL A 266 -7.05 -11.76 -2.12
CA VAL A 266 -5.69 -11.48 -2.59
C VAL A 266 -5.22 -12.59 -3.53
N THR A 267 -4.46 -12.23 -4.56
CA THR A 267 -3.72 -13.18 -5.40
C THR A 267 -2.22 -13.12 -5.12
N PHE A 268 -1.47 -14.09 -5.62
CA PHE A 268 0.00 -14.05 -5.51
C PHE A 268 0.66 -13.32 -6.70
N ASP A 269 -0.14 -13.01 -7.73
CA ASP A 269 0.28 -13.01 -9.13
C ASP A 269 1.35 -12.04 -9.53
#